data_AF-A0A1H2YNG9-F1
#
_entry.id   AF-A0A1H2YNG9-F1
#
_cell.length_a   1.000
_cell.length_b   1.000
_cell.length_c   1.000
_cell.angle_alpha   90.00
_cell.angle_beta   90.00
_cell.angle_gamma   90.00
#
_symmetry.space_group_name_H-M   'P 1'
#
loop_
_entity.id
_entity.type
_entity.pdbx_description
1 polymer ?
#
loop_
_entity_poly.entity_id
_entity_poly.type
_entity_poly.pdbx_seq_one_letter_code
_entity_poly.pdbx_strand_id
1 'polypeptide(L)' 'MISFKKAAEAEENETVVFAWIVFESEIHRDQVNKAVMADPCLSKMTNPDAMPFDCKRMAYDGFIVIVSH' A
#
# COMPACT_ATOMS: atom_id res chain seq x y z
N MET A 1 17.08 3.83 16.54
CA MET A 1 16.61 3.73 15.14
C MET A 1 16.23 2.29 14.87
N ILE A 2 15.03 2.01 14.37
CA ILE A 2 14.61 0.65 13.98
C ILE A 2 14.87 0.46 12.48
N SER A 3 15.25 -0.74 12.05
CA SER A 3 15.38 -1.05 10.63
C SER A 3 14.00 -1.28 10.00
N PHE A 4 13.88 -1.15 8.68
CA PHE A 4 12.63 -1.42 7.98
C PHE A 4 12.17 -2.88 8.11
N LYS A 5 13.11 -3.84 8.13
CA LYS A 5 12.79 -5.24 8.42
C LYS A 5 12.12 -5.39 9.80
N LYS A 6 12.62 -4.67 10.80
CA LYS A 6 12.04 -4.69 12.15
C LYS A 6 10.70 -3.96 12.21
N ALA A 7 10.54 -2.87 11.46
CA ALA A 7 9.29 -2.11 11.39
C ALA A 7 8.16 -2.89 10.70
N ALA A 8 8.48 -3.68 9.69
CA ALA A 8 7.54 -4.52 8.94
C ALA A 8 7.37 -5.93 9.53
N GLU A 9 8.04 -6.24 10.66
CA GLU A 9 8.06 -7.58 11.25
C GLU A 9 8.39 -8.69 10.23
N ALA A 10 9.36 -8.42 9.34
CA ALA A 10 9.72 -9.32 8.25
C ALA A 10 10.52 -10.54 8.77
N GLU A 11 10.14 -11.73 8.32
CA GLU A 11 10.86 -12.98 8.55
C GLU A 11 12.16 -13.06 7.72
N GLU A 12 13.02 -14.05 8.01
CA GLU A 12 14.33 -14.18 7.36
C GLU A 12 14.25 -14.37 5.84
N ASN A 13 13.20 -15.05 5.37
CA ASN A 13 12.90 -15.34 3.96
C ASN A 13 12.00 -14.28 3.30
N GLU A 14 11.67 -13.20 3.99
CA GLU A 14 10.82 -12.13 3.46
C GLU A 14 11.61 -10.90 3.03
N THR A 15 11.09 -10.21 2.02
CA THR A 15 11.67 -8.97 1.48
C THR A 15 10.71 -7.81 1.71
N VAL A 16 11.20 -6.75 2.34
CA VAL A 16 10.42 -5.51 2.53
C VAL A 16 10.30 -4.79 1.19
N VAL A 17 9.07 -4.47 0.80
CA VAL A 17 8.76 -3.73 -0.43
C VAL A 17 8.27 -2.33 -0.06
N PHE A 18 8.81 -1.33 -0.74
CA PHE A 18 8.28 0.04 -0.70
C PHE A 18 7.48 0.30 -1.97
N ALA A 19 6.25 0.77 -1.79
CA ALA A 19 5.38 1.15 -2.89
C ALA A 19 4.60 2.40 -2.49
N TRP A 20 4.33 3.26 -3.48
CA TRP A 20 3.48 4.42 -3.32
C TRP A 20 2.74 4.68 -4.63
N ILE A 21 1.59 5.33 -4.52
CA ILE A 21 0.81 5.79 -5.66
C ILE A 21 0.80 7.32 -5.60
N VAL A 22 1.16 7.97 -6.70
CA VAL A 22 1.10 9.41 -6.81
C VAL A 22 -0.28 9.80 -7.31
N PHE A 23 -0.94 10.70 -6.57
CA PHE A 23 -2.23 11.25 -6.92
C PHE A 23 -2.11 12.76 -7.15
N GLU A 24 -2.92 13.29 -8.05
CA GLU A 24 -3.01 14.74 -8.30
C GLU A 24 -3.47 15.54 -7.07
N SER A 25 -4.40 14.98 -6.28
CA SER A 25 -4.92 15.60 -5.05
C SER A 25 -5.47 14.54 -4.10
N GLU A 26 -5.76 14.92 -2.86
CA GLU A 26 -6.45 14.06 -1.89
C GLU A 26 -7.84 13.63 -2.40
N ILE A 27 -8.59 14.55 -3.01
CA ILE A 27 -9.90 14.25 -3.59
C ILE A 27 -9.77 13.22 -4.72
N HIS A 28 -8.74 13.37 -5.56
CA HIS A 28 -8.47 12.40 -6.63
C HIS A 28 -8.09 11.02 -6.05
N ARG A 29 -7.25 10.96 -5.01
CA ARG A 29 -6.95 9.71 -4.28
C ARG A 29 -8.22 8.99 -3.84
N ASP A 30 -9.15 9.72 -3.21
CA ASP A 30 -10.37 9.11 -2.65
C ASP A 30 -11.29 8.58 -3.75
N GLN A 31 -11.39 9.31 -4.87
CA GLN A 31 -12.14 8.86 -6.05
C GLN A 31 -11.53 7.59 -6.66
N VAL A 32 -10.19 7.56 -6.83
CA VAL A 32 -9.49 6.40 -7.36
C VAL A 32 -9.64 5.19 -6.44
N ASN A 33 -9.40 5.35 -5.13
CA ASN A 33 -9.55 4.26 -4.17
C ASN A 33 -10.98 3.69 -4.17
N LYS A 34 -12.00 4.55 -4.25
CA LYS A 34 -13.39 4.11 -4.36
C LYS A 34 -13.63 3.33 -5.66
N ALA A 35 -13.08 3.78 -6.78
CA ALA A 35 -13.20 3.09 -8.06
C ALA A 35 -12.50 1.71 -8.03
N VAL A 36 -11.27 1.64 -7.49
CA VAL A 36 -10.50 0.40 -7.34
C VAL A 36 -11.25 -0.63 -6.48
N MET A 37 -11.85 -0.20 -5.37
CA MET A 37 -12.64 -1.10 -4.51
C MET A 37 -13.93 -1.59 -5.17
N ALA A 38 -14.47 -0.85 -6.15
CA ALA A 38 -15.68 -1.22 -6.89
C ALA A 38 -15.39 -2.01 -8.18
N ASP A 39 -14.13 -2.10 -8.61
CA ASP A 39 -13.75 -2.71 -9.88
C ASP A 39 -13.78 -4.26 -9.81
N PRO A 40 -14.67 -4.93 -10.57
CA PRO A 40 -14.73 -6.39 -10.59
C PRO A 40 -13.44 -7.06 -11.08
N CYS A 41 -12.66 -6.40 -11.95
CA CYS A 41 -11.37 -6.92 -12.40
C CYS A 41 -10.35 -7.01 -11.27
N LEU A 42 -10.48 -6.15 -10.25
CA LEU A 42 -9.57 -6.09 -9.10
C LEU A 42 -10.08 -6.88 -7.89
N SER A 43 -11.29 -7.42 -7.94
CA SER A 43 -11.93 -8.18 -6.85
C SER A 43 -11.08 -9.32 -6.27
N LYS A 44 -10.24 -9.96 -7.09
CA LYS A 44 -9.31 -11.01 -6.63
C LYS A 44 -8.11 -10.45 -5.86
N MET A 45 -7.69 -9.23 -6.17
CA MET A 45 -6.58 -8.53 -5.51
C MET A 45 -7.05 -7.82 -4.23
N THR A 46 -8.33 -7.52 -4.10
CA THR A 46 -8.90 -6.95 -2.86
C THR A 46 -9.19 -7.99 -1.79
N ASN A 47 -9.00 -9.30 -2.07
CA ASN A 47 -9.12 -10.35 -1.08
C ASN A 47 -7.79 -10.47 -0.29
N PRO A 48 -7.77 -10.14 1.02
CA PRO A 48 -6.55 -10.24 1.83
C PRO A 48 -5.93 -11.64 1.85
N ASP A 49 -6.76 -12.69 1.75
CA ASP A 49 -6.29 -14.08 1.79
C ASP A 49 -5.64 -14.54 0.48
N ALA A 50 -5.84 -13.78 -0.60
CA ALA A 50 -5.26 -14.04 -1.92
C ALA A 50 -3.98 -13.23 -2.19
N MET A 51 -3.58 -12.37 -1.25
CA MET A 51 -2.40 -11.53 -1.39
C MET A 51 -1.12 -12.33 -1.17
N PRO A 52 -0.04 -12.05 -1.93
CA PRO A 52 1.24 -12.77 -1.80
C PRO A 52 2.06 -12.33 -0.57
N PHE A 53 1.49 -11.53 0.33
CA PHE A 53 2.09 -11.04 1.55
C PHE A 53 1.04 -10.90 2.65
N ASP A 54 1.48 -10.84 3.91
CA ASP A 54 0.58 -10.66 5.04
C ASP A 54 0.09 -9.20 5.15
N CYS A 55 -1.15 -8.96 4.72
CA CYS A 55 -1.78 -7.64 4.78
C CYS A 55 -1.88 -7.05 6.20
N LYS A 56 -1.80 -7.87 7.27
CA LYS A 56 -1.84 -7.36 8.65
C LYS A 56 -0.55 -6.63 9.05
N ARG A 57 0.57 -6.96 8.41
CA ARG A 57 1.88 -6.34 8.63
C ARG A 57 2.17 -5.18 7.67
N MET A 58 1.25 -4.91 6.73
CA MET A 58 1.38 -3.79 5.79
C MET A 58 1.07 -2.46 6.49
N ALA A 59 2.05 -1.56 6.48
CA ALA A 59 1.85 -0.16 6.85
C ALA A 59 1.53 0.67 5.60
N TYR A 60 0.45 1.46 5.64
CA TYR A 60 0.08 2.37 4.57
C TYR A 60 -0.52 3.66 5.14
N ASP A 61 -0.26 4.79 4.48
CA ASP A 61 -0.83 6.09 4.82
C ASP A 61 -0.74 7.05 3.62
N GLY A 62 -1.42 8.20 3.71
CA GLY A 62 -1.35 9.30 2.74
C GLY A 62 -0.36 10.38 3.15
N PHE A 63 0.40 10.90 2.19
CA PHE A 63 1.40 11.95 2.43
C PHE A 63 1.21 13.12 1.46
N ILE A 64 1.38 14.35 1.95
CA ILE A 64 1.47 15.56 1.13
C ILE A 64 2.91 15.73 0.65
N VAL A 65 3.11 15.89 -0.65
CA VAL A 65 4.43 16.13 -1.23
C VAL A 65 4.88 17.55 -0.89
N ILE A 66 5.92 17.68 -0.06
CA ILE A 66 6.52 18.98 0.29
C ILE A 66 7.66 19.39 -0.65
N VAL A 67 8.24 18.43 -1.39
CA VAL A 67 9.31 18.65 -2.38
C VAL A 67 9.10 17.69 -3.55
N SER A 68 9.04 18.21 -4.77
CA SER A 68 9.11 17.46 -6.03
C SER A 68 10.04 18.18 -7.00
N HIS A 69 10.76 17.43 -7.83
CA HIS A 69 11.66 17.95 -8.87
C HIS A 69 11.04 17.80 -10.25
#